data_AF-A0A352SJ69-F1
#
_entry.id   AF-A0A352SJ69-F1
#
_cell.length_a   1.000
_cell.length_b   1.000
_cell.length_c   1.000
_cell.angle_alpha   90.00
_cell.angle_beta   90.00
_cell.angle_gamma   90.00
#
_symmetry.space_group_name_H-M   'P 1'
#
loop_
_entity.id
_entity.type
_entity.pdbx_description
1 polymer ?
#
loop_
_entity_poly.entity_id
_entity_poly.type
_entity_poly.pdbx_seq_one_letter_code
_entity_poly.pdbx_strand_id
1 'polypeptide(L)'
;MDIQPYSCEADETFEGEYEFIWQGHKIFLKETPGHSKGSICILVDEKILFSGDTLVTGHETILRLPGGSKKDFAGITLPYLESLDREIMVYPGHGEPQKLAEFMK
;
A
#
# COMPACT_ATOMS: atom_id res chain seq x y z
N MET A 1 26.77 3.51 -17.71
CA MET A 1 26.65 2.27 -16.91
C MET A 1 25.73 1.35 -17.69
N ASP A 2 26.27 0.27 -18.25
CA ASP A 2 25.47 -0.80 -18.85
C ASP A 2 24.90 -1.67 -17.74
N ILE A 3 23.79 -1.22 -17.15
CA ILE A 3 23.05 -2.03 -16.18
C ILE A 3 22.26 -3.05 -17.00
N GLN A 4 22.65 -4.32 -16.87
CA GLN A 4 21.90 -5.42 -17.48
C GLN A 4 20.48 -5.47 -16.89
N PRO A 5 19.45 -5.80 -17.69
CA PRO A 5 18.10 -6.00 -17.17
C PRO A 5 18.13 -7.10 -16.11
N TYR A 6 17.64 -6.80 -14.91
CA TYR A 6 17.44 -7.77 -13.84
C TYR A 6 15.99 -8.27 -13.87
N SER A 7 15.81 -9.57 -13.75
CA SER A 7 14.50 -10.20 -13.53
C SER A 7 14.64 -11.30 -12.48
N CYS A 8 13.66 -11.40 -11.60
CA CYS A 8 13.49 -12.52 -10.68
C CYS A 8 12.00 -12.86 -10.59
N GLU A 9 11.72 -14.04 -10.04
CA GLU A 9 10.37 -14.47 -9.68
C GLU A 9 10.27 -14.47 -8.15
N ALA A 10 9.08 -14.17 -7.63
CA ALA A 10 8.85 -14.27 -6.19
C ALA A 10 8.75 -15.74 -5.79
N ASP A 11 9.35 -16.11 -4.66
CA ASP A 11 9.21 -17.47 -4.10
C ASP A 11 7.74 -17.75 -3.70
N GLU A 12 7.05 -16.72 -3.21
CA GLU A 12 5.66 -16.76 -2.81
C GLU A 12 4.90 -15.53 -3.33
N THR A 13 3.66 -15.75 -3.75
CA THR A 13 2.71 -14.71 -4.18
C THR A 13 1.40 -14.87 -3.43
N PHE A 14 0.60 -13.81 -3.37
CA PHE A 14 -0.74 -13.87 -2.78
C PHE A 14 -1.76 -13.16 -3.67
N GLU A 15 -3.04 -13.49 -3.47
CA GLU A 15 -4.18 -12.84 -4.12
C GLU A 15 -5.14 -12.29 -3.06
N GLY A 16 -5.57 -11.05 -3.24
CA GLY A 16 -6.52 -10.36 -2.36
C GLY A 16 -5.94 -9.98 -0.99
N GLU A 17 -5.88 -10.95 -0.07
CA GLU A 17 -5.48 -10.77 1.33
C GLU A 17 -4.60 -11.93 1.81
N TYR A 18 -3.61 -11.62 2.64
CA TYR A 18 -2.74 -12.61 3.25
C TYR A 18 -2.32 -12.19 4.66
N GLU A 19 -2.43 -13.10 5.62
CA GLU A 19 -2.11 -12.82 7.02
C GLU A 19 -1.14 -13.88 7.55
N PHE A 20 -0.11 -13.43 8.26
CA PHE A 20 0.84 -14.31 8.93
C PHE A 20 1.45 -13.65 10.18
N ILE A 21 2.05 -14.48 11.04
CA ILE A 21 2.81 -14.02 12.20
C ILE A 21 4.30 -14.06 11.85
N TRP A 22 4.98 -12.93 12.01
CA TRP A 22 6.43 -12.83 11.82
C TRP A 22 7.08 -12.28 13.08
N GLN A 23 7.94 -13.07 13.73
CA GLN A 23 8.64 -12.69 14.97
C GLN A 23 7.70 -12.18 16.08
N GLY A 24 6.47 -12.72 16.16
CA GLY A 24 5.46 -12.30 17.14
C GLY A 24 4.60 -11.10 16.73
N HIS A 25 4.83 -10.53 15.54
CA HIS A 25 4.02 -9.46 14.97
C HIS A 25 2.99 -10.02 13.99
N LYS A 26 1.76 -9.51 14.06
CA LYS A 26 0.69 -9.83 13.10
C LYS A 26 0.88 -8.97 11.86
N ILE A 27 1.11 -9.61 10.73
CA ILE A 27 1.31 -8.96 9.44
C ILE A 27 0.12 -9.28 8.54
N PHE A 28 -0.58 -8.25 8.08
CA PHE A 28 -1.71 -8.36 7.17
C PHE A 28 -1.41 -7.60 5.87
N LEU A 29 -1.40 -8.33 4.76
CA LEU A 29 -1.20 -7.81 3.42
C LEU A 29 -2.56 -7.68 2.75
N LYS A 30 -2.80 -6.53 2.14
CA LYS A 30 -4.02 -6.25 1.38
C LYS A 30 -3.66 -5.66 0.03
N GLU A 31 -4.20 -6.24 -1.04
CA GLU A 31 -4.16 -5.59 -2.35
C GLU A 31 -4.88 -4.24 -2.32
N THR A 32 -4.19 -3.21 -2.77
CA THR A 32 -4.68 -1.83 -2.86
C THR A 32 -4.41 -1.26 -4.25
N PRO A 33 -5.06 -1.83 -5.30
CA PRO A 33 -4.83 -1.42 -6.67
C PRO A 33 -5.25 0.04 -6.90
N GLY A 34 -4.60 0.68 -7.87
CA GLY A 34 -4.95 2.04 -8.25
C GLY A 34 -3.76 2.85 -8.72
N HIS A 35 -2.71 2.94 -7.90
CA HIS A 35 -1.44 3.49 -8.35
C HIS A 35 -0.78 2.56 -9.39
N SER A 36 -0.74 1.28 -9.05
CA SER A 36 -0.39 0.19 -9.95
C SER A 36 -1.38 -0.97 -9.77
N LYS A 37 -1.34 -1.96 -10.67
CA LYS A 37 -2.13 -3.20 -10.54
C LYS A 37 -1.69 -4.06 -9.36
N GLY A 38 -0.40 -4.04 -9.04
CA GLY A 38 0.20 -4.83 -7.95
C GLY A 38 0.45 -4.02 -6.68
N SER A 39 -0.21 -2.87 -6.52
CA SER A 39 -0.10 -2.07 -5.30
C SER A 39 -0.73 -2.83 -4.12
N ILE A 40 -0.04 -2.82 -2.98
CA ILE A 40 -0.49 -3.45 -1.74
C ILE A 40 -0.24 -2.51 -0.56
N CYS A 41 -1.02 -2.69 0.51
CA CYS A 41 -0.73 -2.15 1.83
C CYS A 41 -0.34 -3.30 2.77
N ILE A 42 0.58 -3.01 3.70
CA ILE A 42 1.03 -3.96 4.73
C ILE A 42 0.72 -3.36 6.09
N LEU A 43 -0.23 -3.94 6.80
CA LEU A 43 -0.64 -3.55 8.14
C LEU A 43 0.05 -4.43 9.18
N VAL A 44 0.73 -3.81 10.13
CA VAL A 44 1.46 -4.47 11.21
C VAL A 44 0.80 -4.13 12.55
N ASP A 45 0.40 -5.17 13.28
CA ASP A 45 -0.23 -5.11 14.61
C ASP A 45 -1.40 -4.11 14.71
N GLU A 46 -2.09 -3.89 13.59
CA GLU A 46 -3.22 -2.94 13.48
C GLU A 46 -2.84 -1.50 13.87
N LYS A 47 -1.54 -1.16 13.85
CA LYS A 47 -1.00 0.14 14.31
C LYS A 47 -0.13 0.85 13.30
N ILE A 48 0.54 0.11 12.43
CA ILE A 48 1.49 0.63 11.44
C ILE A 48 1.08 0.17 10.05
N LEU A 49 0.96 1.09 9.11
CA LEU A 49 0.62 0.79 7.72
C LEU A 49 1.77 1.21 6.80
N PHE A 50 2.40 0.26 6.11
CA PHE A 50 3.26 0.56 4.97
C PHE A 50 2.40 0.62 3.72
N SER A 51 2.29 1.81 3.10
CA SER A 51 1.35 2.05 1.99
C SER A 51 2.00 2.07 0.61
N GLY A 52 3.33 2.03 0.52
CA GLY A 52 4.03 2.31 -0.73
C GLY A 52 3.55 3.63 -1.34
N ASP A 53 3.32 3.65 -2.65
CA ASP A 53 2.82 4.84 -3.37
C ASP A 53 1.28 4.93 -3.44
N THR A 54 0.57 4.08 -2.68
CA THR A 54 -0.89 4.20 -2.51
C THR A 54 -1.24 5.48 -1.75
N LEU A 55 -0.46 5.83 -0.73
CA LEU A 55 -0.51 7.11 -0.02
C LEU A 55 0.89 7.73 -0.03
N VAL A 56 0.98 9.01 -0.41
CA VAL A 56 2.25 9.76 -0.48
C VAL A 56 2.06 11.11 0.19
N THR A 57 2.95 11.46 1.12
CA THR A 57 2.79 12.66 1.94
C THR A 57 2.83 13.93 1.09
N GLY A 58 1.78 14.75 1.18
CA GLY A 58 1.65 16.01 0.43
C GLY A 58 1.23 15.86 -1.03
N HIS A 59 0.86 14.66 -1.47
CA HIS A 59 0.51 14.39 -2.86
C HIS A 59 -0.75 13.52 -2.99
N GLU A 60 -1.58 13.83 -3.98
CA GLU A 60 -2.66 12.92 -4.39
C GLU A 60 -2.08 11.65 -5.02
N THR A 61 -2.72 10.51 -4.78
CA THR A 61 -2.32 9.24 -5.40
C THR A 61 -2.29 9.36 -6.92
N ILE A 62 -1.19 8.96 -7.55
CA ILE A 62 -1.03 9.02 -8.99
C ILE A 62 -1.72 7.81 -9.63
N LEU A 63 -2.88 8.04 -10.25
CA LEU A 63 -3.74 6.98 -10.83
C LEU A 63 -3.72 6.93 -12.37
N ARG A 64 -2.96 7.82 -13.02
CA ARG A 64 -3.04 8.07 -14.48
C ARG A 64 -1.96 7.40 -15.33
N LEU A 65 -0.95 6.80 -14.70
CA LEU A 65 0.16 6.17 -15.40
C LEU A 65 -0.23 4.77 -15.89
N PRO A 66 0.49 4.19 -16.87
CA PRO A 66 0.24 2.81 -17.29
C PRO A 66 0.22 1.84 -16.11
N GLY A 67 -0.85 1.06 -15.99
CA GLY A 67 -1.08 0.17 -14.84
C GLY A 67 -1.86 0.80 -13.68
N GLY A 68 -2.06 2.12 -13.67
CA GLY A 68 -2.94 2.81 -12.73
C GLY A 68 -4.42 2.74 -13.13
N SER A 69 -5.31 2.89 -12.15
CA SER A 69 -6.75 2.77 -12.31
C SER A 69 -7.53 3.57 -11.26
N LYS A 70 -8.21 4.63 -11.70
CA LYS A 70 -9.11 5.40 -10.82
C LYS A 70 -10.28 4.57 -10.32
N LYS A 71 -10.79 3.66 -11.16
CA LYS A 71 -11.92 2.79 -10.83
C LYS A 71 -11.55 1.85 -9.69
N ASP A 72 -10.39 1.21 -9.78
CA ASP A 72 -9.97 0.23 -8.77
C ASP A 72 -9.58 0.94 -7.47
N PHE A 73 -8.93 2.10 -7.56
CA PHE A 73 -8.66 2.91 -6.37
C PHE A 73 -9.95 3.28 -5.63
N ALA A 74 -10.93 3.84 -6.33
CA ALA A 74 -12.19 4.26 -5.72
C ALA A 74 -13.06 3.09 -5.25
N GLY A 75 -13.02 1.95 -5.94
CA GLY A 75 -13.87 0.79 -5.63
C GLY A 75 -13.30 -0.19 -4.62
N ILE A 76 -11.98 -0.20 -4.41
CA ILE A 76 -11.28 -1.20 -3.59
C ILE A 76 -10.41 -0.52 -2.54
N THR A 77 -9.46 0.30 -2.99
CA THR A 77 -8.42 0.86 -2.12
C THR A 77 -8.95 1.92 -1.17
N LEU A 78 -9.72 2.88 -1.66
CA LEU A 78 -10.27 3.96 -0.84
C LEU A 78 -11.22 3.41 0.25
N PRO A 79 -12.18 2.50 -0.05
CA PRO A 79 -13.00 1.88 0.98
C PRO A 79 -12.19 1.13 2.04
N TYR A 80 -11.13 0.43 1.65
CA TYR A 80 -10.22 -0.20 2.61
C TYR A 80 -9.55 0.84 3.52
N LEU A 81 -8.95 1.90 2.96
CA LEU A 81 -8.31 2.96 3.73
C LEU A 81 -9.28 3.70 4.65
N GLU A 82 -10.54 3.89 4.22
CA GLU A 82 -11.60 4.49 5.03
C GLU A 82 -12.05 3.59 6.19
N SER A 83 -11.87 2.28 6.08
CA SER A 83 -12.22 1.31 7.13
C SER A 83 -11.20 1.24 8.28
N LEU A 84 -9.99 1.76 8.06
CA LEU A 84 -8.88 1.70 9.02
C LEU A 84 -8.98 2.80 10.09
N ASP A 85 -8.42 2.52 11.26
CA ASP A 85 -8.30 3.51 12.34
C ASP A 85 -7.44 4.71 11.89
N ARG A 86 -7.98 5.92 12.07
CA ARG A 86 -7.34 7.19 11.70
C ARG A 86 -6.05 7.45 12.51
N GLU A 87 -5.90 6.80 13.66
CA GLU A 87 -4.71 6.88 14.50
C GLU A 87 -3.56 5.95 14.07
N ILE A 88 -3.74 5.11 13.04
CA ILE A 88 -2.66 4.29 12.49
C ILE A 88 -1.55 5.19 11.94
N MET A 89 -0.30 4.85 12.25
CA MET A 89 0.87 5.51 11.66
C MET A 89 1.11 4.95 10.27
N VAL A 90 1.13 5.80 9.25
CA VAL A 90 1.39 5.41 7.86
C VAL A 90 2.82 5.75 7.49
N TYR A 91 3.53 4.77 6.93
CA TYR A 91 4.86 4.89 6.35
C TYR A 91 4.73 4.78 4.82
N PRO A 92 4.72 5.92 4.10
CA PRO A 92 4.59 5.92 2.64
C PRO A 92 5.88 5.46 1.96
N GLY A 93 5.79 5.13 0.68
CA GLY A 93 6.97 4.86 -0.16
C GLY A 93 7.86 6.11 -0.33
N HIS A 94 7.25 7.29 -0.26
CA HIS A 94 7.91 8.58 -0.38
C HIS A 94 7.31 9.62 0.57
N GLY A 95 8.17 10.51 1.09
CA GLY A 95 7.79 11.55 2.04
C GLY A 95 7.80 11.09 3.49
N GLU A 96 7.35 11.97 4.39
CA GLU A 96 7.43 11.75 5.83
C GLU A 96 6.28 10.89 6.37
N PRO A 97 6.52 10.00 7.37
CA PRO A 97 5.47 9.28 8.06
C PRO A 97 4.50 10.22 8.80
N GLN A 98 3.21 9.90 8.77
CA GLN A 98 2.18 10.66 9.49
C GLN A 98 0.96 9.77 9.80
N LYS A 99 0.02 10.28 10.60
CA LYS A 99 -1.23 9.57 10.91
C LYS A 99 -2.10 9.41 9.67
N LEU A 100 -2.84 8.31 9.57
CA LEU A 100 -3.78 8.07 8.47
C LEU A 100 -4.82 9.20 8.35
N ALA A 101 -5.22 9.81 9.47
CA ALA A 101 -6.05 11.01 9.50
C ALA A 101 -5.55 12.14 8.57
N GLU A 102 -4.22 12.33 8.48
CA GLU A 102 -3.64 13.43 7.71
C GLU A 102 -3.72 13.22 6.19
N PHE A 103 -3.83 11.97 5.73
CA PHE A 103 -4.00 11.63 4.32
C PHE A 103 -5.45 11.71 3.84
N MET A 104 -6.40 11.70 4.76
CA MET A 104 -7.82 11.43 4.49
C MET A 104 -8.70 12.61 4.88
N LYS A 105 -8.19 13.83 4.63
CA LYS A 105 -8.86 15.11 4.91
C LYS A 105 -9.91 15.47 3.87
#